data_AF-A0A2A2INU1-F1
#
_entry.id   AF-A0A2A2INU1-F1
#
_cell.length_a   1.000
_cell.length_b   1.000
_cell.length_c   1.000
_cell.angle_alpha   90.00
_cell.angle_beta   90.00
_cell.angle_gamma   90.00
#
_symmetry.space_group_name_H-M   'P 1'
#
loop_
_entity.id
_entity.type
_entity.pdbx_description
1 polymer ?
#
loop_
_entity_poly.entity_id
_entity_poly.type
_entity_poly.pdbx_seq_one_letter_code
_entity_poly.pdbx_strand_id
1 'polypeptide(L)'
;MANSEELLAHVEYILQHCPTPKEGLPEEVFLMISALIPVANIDLFIFNKKNELLLSWRDDIYFGQGWSIPGGCMRFGELLEERVHKTAIKELGQDVNICKGPITVRDVIRGENYSLVYPNMRGHNVTIPYICKMKDEEKFFDSVLRKNHNLRWFSEIPKDILSVHHVYDDLFKAFGLMKG
;
A
#
# COMPACT_ATOMS: atom_id res chain seq x y z
N MET A 1 -11.89 -18.67 -27.44
CA MET A 1 -11.62 -17.22 -27.44
C MET A 1 -12.98 -16.54 -27.45
N ALA A 2 -13.24 -15.59 -26.55
CA ALA A 2 -14.48 -14.82 -26.60
C ALA A 2 -14.60 -14.12 -27.96
N ASN A 3 -15.82 -13.96 -28.48
CA ASN A 3 -16.03 -13.14 -29.67
C ASN A 3 -15.54 -11.71 -29.36
N SER A 4 -14.69 -11.15 -30.23
CA SER A 4 -14.10 -9.82 -30.02
C SER A 4 -15.16 -8.73 -29.83
N GLU A 5 -16.32 -8.88 -30.47
CA GLU A 5 -17.46 -7.96 -30.33
C GLU A 5 -18.12 -8.05 -28.95
N GLU A 6 -18.30 -9.28 -28.44
CA GLU A 6 -18.89 -9.50 -27.12
C GLU A 6 -17.97 -8.97 -26.02
N LEU A 7 -16.67 -9.22 -26.12
CA LEU A 7 -15.70 -8.67 -25.17
C LEU A 7 -15.68 -7.15 -25.21
N LEU A 8 -15.75 -6.55 -26.40
CA LEU A 8 -15.82 -5.10 -26.55
C LEU A 8 -17.05 -4.51 -25.84
N ALA A 9 -18.23 -5.12 -25.98
CA ALA A 9 -19.44 -4.67 -25.30
C ALA A 9 -19.29 -4.67 -23.76
N HIS A 10 -18.62 -5.69 -23.20
CA HIS A 10 -18.33 -5.74 -21.77
C HIS A 10 -17.33 -4.66 -21.34
N VAL A 11 -16.29 -4.41 -22.14
CA VAL A 11 -15.31 -3.35 -21.87
C VAL A 11 -15.99 -1.98 -21.88
N GLU A 12 -16.84 -1.70 -22.88
CA GLU A 12 -17.60 -0.45 -22.96
C GLU A 12 -18.52 -0.28 -21.75
N TYR A 13 -19.22 -1.34 -21.35
CA TYR A 13 -20.06 -1.33 -20.16
C TYR A 13 -19.24 -0.99 -18.89
N ILE A 14 -18.08 -1.61 -18.69
CA ILE A 14 -17.21 -1.34 -17.53
C ILE A 14 -16.73 0.12 -17.56
N LEU A 15 -16.30 0.63 -18.72
CA LEU A 15 -15.81 2.00 -18.85
C LEU A 15 -16.89 3.04 -18.55
N GLN A 16 -18.15 2.80 -18.96
CA GLN A 16 -19.28 3.66 -18.62
C GLN A 16 -19.52 3.74 -17.10
N HIS A 17 -19.19 2.70 -16.35
CA HIS A 17 -19.31 2.65 -14.89
C HIS A 17 -18.04 3.13 -14.16
N CYS A 18 -17.03 3.60 -14.88
CA CYS A 18 -15.81 4.18 -14.33
C CYS A 18 -15.60 5.64 -14.80
N PRO A 19 -16.56 6.57 -14.58
CA PRO A 19 -16.47 7.91 -15.14
C PRO A 19 -15.36 8.77 -14.51
N THR A 20 -14.94 8.47 -13.28
CA THR A 20 -13.95 9.27 -12.53
C THR A 20 -12.76 8.43 -11.98
N PRO A 21 -11.93 7.82 -12.84
CA PRO A 21 -10.81 6.95 -12.40
C PRO A 21 -9.73 7.69 -11.59
N LYS A 22 -9.76 9.04 -11.59
CA LYS A 22 -8.92 9.91 -10.76
C LYS A 22 -9.30 9.87 -9.27
N GLU A 23 -10.57 9.56 -8.97
CA GLU A 23 -11.10 9.49 -7.60
C GLU A 23 -11.04 8.07 -7.05
N GLY A 24 -11.12 7.07 -7.94
CA GLY A 24 -11.23 5.67 -7.57
C GLY A 24 -11.79 4.85 -8.70
N LEU A 25 -11.68 3.54 -8.57
CA LEU A 25 -12.45 2.60 -9.37
C LEU A 25 -13.48 1.94 -8.44
N PRO A 26 -14.63 1.49 -8.96
CA PRO A 26 -15.45 0.50 -8.27
C PRO A 26 -14.59 -0.69 -7.83
N GLU A 27 -14.92 -1.27 -6.68
CA GLU A 27 -14.07 -2.30 -6.07
C GLU A 27 -13.89 -3.52 -6.99
N GLU A 28 -14.97 -3.98 -7.61
CA GLU A 28 -14.97 -5.13 -8.51
C GLU A 28 -14.09 -4.88 -9.74
N VAL A 29 -14.10 -3.66 -10.28
CA VAL A 29 -13.26 -3.26 -11.40
C VAL A 29 -11.79 -3.19 -10.98
N PHE A 30 -11.51 -2.63 -9.80
CA PHE A 30 -10.16 -2.61 -9.25
C PHE A 30 -9.62 -4.03 -9.04
N LEU A 31 -10.42 -4.93 -8.46
CA LEU A 31 -10.05 -6.32 -8.23
C LEU A 31 -9.78 -7.05 -9.54
N MET A 32 -10.63 -6.85 -10.56
CA MET A 32 -10.40 -7.37 -11.92
C MET A 32 -9.06 -6.87 -12.48
N ILE A 33 -8.79 -5.57 -12.46
CA ILE A 33 -7.54 -5.00 -12.99
C ILE A 33 -6.33 -5.57 -12.22
N SER A 34 -6.42 -5.66 -10.89
CA SER A 34 -5.34 -6.19 -10.04
C SER A 34 -5.04 -7.67 -10.26
N ALA A 35 -5.96 -8.42 -10.90
CA ALA A 35 -5.74 -9.81 -11.28
C ALA A 35 -5.06 -9.93 -12.65
N LEU A 36 -5.06 -8.86 -13.45
CA LEU A 36 -4.57 -8.84 -14.83
C LEU A 36 -3.22 -8.16 -14.96
N ILE A 37 -2.95 -7.11 -14.18
CA ILE A 37 -1.73 -6.31 -14.28
C ILE A 37 -1.12 -5.98 -12.89
N PRO A 38 0.19 -5.70 -12.83
CA PRO A 38 0.80 -5.14 -11.63
C PRO A 38 0.21 -3.78 -11.29
N VAL A 39 -0.04 -3.52 -10.00
CA VAL A 39 -0.61 -2.26 -9.53
C VAL A 39 0.48 -1.34 -9.00
N ALA A 40 0.54 -0.10 -9.49
CA ALA A 40 1.45 0.91 -8.95
C ALA A 40 0.99 1.36 -7.55
N ASN A 41 1.89 1.31 -6.59
CA ASN A 41 1.61 1.58 -5.17
C ASN A 41 2.68 2.49 -4.59
N ILE A 42 2.31 3.28 -3.59
CA ILE A 42 3.28 3.97 -2.74
C ILE A 42 3.35 3.32 -1.37
N ASP A 43 4.53 3.32 -0.78
CA ASP A 43 4.74 2.82 0.58
C ASP A 43 5.28 3.96 1.45
N LEU A 44 4.69 4.14 2.62
CA LEU A 44 5.00 5.22 3.56
C LEU A 44 5.92 4.70 4.66
N PHE A 45 7.23 4.89 4.49
CA PHE A 45 8.21 4.63 5.54
C PHE A 45 8.23 5.81 6.51
N ILE A 46 7.33 5.76 7.50
CA ILE A 46 7.15 6.85 8.45
C ILE A 46 7.97 6.55 9.70
N PHE A 47 8.86 7.46 10.06
CA PHE A 47 9.68 7.37 11.26
C PHE A 47 9.27 8.43 12.29
N ASN A 48 9.28 8.05 13.57
CA ASN A 48 9.15 9.00 14.67
C ASN A 48 10.51 9.58 15.09
N LYS A 49 10.52 10.47 16.10
CA LYS A 49 11.76 11.07 16.64
C LYS A 49 12.74 10.05 17.25
N LYS A 50 12.29 8.84 17.58
CA LYS A 50 13.11 7.74 18.13
C LYS A 50 13.64 6.78 17.07
N ASN A 51 13.46 7.11 15.78
CA ASN A 51 13.82 6.24 14.65
C ASN A 51 13.07 4.90 14.66
N GLU A 52 11.85 4.89 15.19
CA GLU A 52 10.95 3.73 15.11
C GLU A 52 10.07 3.87 13.86
N LEU A 53 9.82 2.75 13.18
CA LEU A 53 8.98 2.68 11.98
C LEU A 53 7.51 2.46 12.37
N LEU A 54 6.60 3.20 11.75
CA LEU A 54 5.17 2.95 11.89
C LEU A 54 4.74 1.79 10.99
N LEU A 55 4.08 0.78 11.58
CA LEU A 55 3.44 -0.30 10.84
C LEU A 55 1.95 -0.35 11.16
N SER A 56 1.17 -0.88 10.21
CA SER A 56 -0.24 -1.20 10.37
C SER A 56 -0.51 -2.70 10.37
N TRP A 57 -1.31 -3.18 11.31
CA TRP A 57 -1.77 -4.57 11.33
C TRP A 57 -2.84 -4.76 10.26
N ARG A 58 -2.67 -5.77 9.42
CA ARG A 58 -3.64 -6.20 8.43
C ARG A 58 -4.14 -7.59 8.77
N ASP A 59 -5.39 -7.83 8.42
CA ASP A 59 -6.02 -9.14 8.40
C ASP A 59 -6.99 -9.15 7.23
N ASP A 60 -6.51 -9.60 6.07
CA ASP A 60 -7.31 -9.63 4.85
C ASP A 60 -7.11 -10.91 4.06
N ILE A 61 -8.11 -11.23 3.21
CA ILE A 61 -8.11 -12.44 2.39
C ILE A 61 -6.99 -12.47 1.33
N TYR A 62 -6.36 -11.32 1.06
CA TYR A 62 -5.38 -11.18 0.01
C TYR A 62 -3.98 -11.52 0.53
N PHE A 63 -3.55 -10.96 1.65
CA PHE A 63 -2.19 -11.12 2.18
C PHE A 63 -2.13 -11.91 3.50
N GLY A 64 -3.29 -12.24 4.07
CA GLY A 64 -3.39 -12.86 5.38
C GLY A 64 -3.24 -11.82 6.50
N GLN A 65 -2.71 -12.30 7.64
CA GLN A 65 -2.59 -11.52 8.86
C GLN A 65 -1.12 -11.18 9.16
N GLY A 66 -0.83 -9.93 9.47
CA GLY A 66 0.50 -9.47 9.87
C GLY A 66 0.70 -7.96 9.82
N TRP A 67 1.86 -7.51 10.29
CA TRP A 67 2.27 -6.10 10.17
C TRP A 67 2.63 -5.75 8.73
N SER A 68 2.24 -4.55 8.32
CA SER A 68 2.44 -4.03 6.98
C SER A 68 2.93 -2.59 7.05
N ILE A 69 3.74 -2.21 6.06
CA ILE A 69 4.01 -0.80 5.81
C ILE A 69 2.70 -0.14 5.32
N PRO A 70 2.29 1.01 5.88
CA PRO A 70 1.15 1.76 5.36
C PRO A 70 1.42 2.20 3.92
N GLY A 71 0.43 2.07 3.04
CA GLY A 71 0.62 2.33 1.62
C GLY A 71 -0.69 2.44 0.89
N GLY A 72 -0.63 2.77 -0.41
CA GLY A 72 -1.84 2.95 -1.20
C GLY A 72 -1.60 3.00 -2.70
N CYS A 73 -2.52 2.40 -3.45
CA CYS A 73 -2.42 2.33 -4.89
C CYS A 73 -2.62 3.72 -5.51
N MET A 74 -1.87 4.01 -6.56
CA MET A 74 -2.05 5.23 -7.34
C MET A 74 -3.42 5.24 -8.03
N ARG A 75 -3.97 6.44 -8.23
CA ARG A 75 -5.12 6.64 -9.11
C ARG A 75 -4.65 7.23 -10.43
N PHE A 76 -5.53 7.12 -11.43
CA PHE A 76 -5.22 7.63 -12.77
C PHE A 76 -4.91 9.13 -12.71
N GLY A 77 -3.80 9.55 -13.32
CA GLY A 77 -3.44 10.95 -13.44
C GLY A 77 -2.88 11.63 -12.18
N GLU A 78 -2.63 10.88 -11.10
CA GLU A 78 -2.00 11.44 -9.90
C GLU A 78 -0.48 11.53 -10.02
N LEU A 79 0.10 12.56 -9.39
CA LEU A 79 1.53 12.60 -9.11
C LEU A 79 1.86 11.71 -7.91
N LEU A 80 3.08 11.16 -7.87
CA LEU A 80 3.53 10.29 -6.78
C LEU A 80 3.41 10.96 -5.40
N GLU A 81 3.87 12.22 -5.29
CA GLU A 81 3.82 12.98 -4.03
C GLU A 81 2.39 13.31 -3.61
N GLU A 82 1.50 13.63 -4.55
CA GLU A 82 0.08 13.84 -4.26
C GLU A 82 -0.53 12.59 -3.62
N ARG A 83 -0.19 11.42 -4.17
CA ARG A 83 -0.61 10.13 -3.63
C ARG A 83 -0.02 9.88 -2.23
N VAL A 84 1.22 10.29 -1.94
CA VAL A 84 1.80 10.24 -0.57
C VAL A 84 0.91 10.95 0.43
N HIS A 85 0.54 12.19 0.15
CA HIS A 85 -0.32 12.99 1.01
C HIS A 85 -1.73 12.39 1.17
N LYS A 86 -2.35 11.97 0.05
CA LYS A 86 -3.68 11.35 0.06
C LYS A 86 -3.71 10.03 0.85
N THR A 87 -2.70 9.18 0.69
CA THR A 87 -2.60 7.92 1.43
C THR A 87 -2.37 8.16 2.91
N ALA A 88 -1.50 9.10 3.29
CA ALA A 88 -1.28 9.45 4.69
C ALA A 88 -2.59 9.89 5.36
N ILE A 89 -3.31 10.82 4.74
CA ILE A 89 -4.60 11.31 5.27
C ILE A 89 -5.60 10.16 5.40
N LYS A 90 -5.69 9.28 4.40
CA LYS A 90 -6.63 8.15 4.39
C LYS A 90 -6.31 7.11 5.45
N GLU A 91 -5.06 6.68 5.55
CA GLU A 91 -4.64 5.57 6.42
C GLU A 91 -4.41 6.03 7.87
N LEU A 92 -4.03 7.30 8.09
CA LEU A 92 -3.51 7.79 9.36
C LEU A 92 -4.33 8.96 9.93
N GLY A 93 -5.34 9.46 9.19
CA GLY A 93 -6.17 10.59 9.60
C GLY A 93 -5.46 11.95 9.58
N GLN A 94 -4.20 12.00 9.12
CA GLN A 94 -3.43 13.23 8.98
C GLN A 94 -2.35 13.10 7.91
N ASP A 95 -1.81 14.24 7.51
CA ASP A 95 -0.79 14.31 6.48
C ASP A 95 0.64 14.17 7.06
N VAL A 96 1.60 13.87 6.19
CA VAL A 96 3.02 13.66 6.49
C VAL A 96 3.89 14.69 5.77
N ASN A 97 5.10 14.88 6.29
CA ASN A 97 6.18 15.56 5.57
C ASN A 97 7.00 14.51 4.82
N ILE A 98 7.21 14.71 3.52
CA ILE A 98 8.16 13.93 2.73
C ILE A 98 9.56 14.38 3.13
N CYS A 99 10.34 13.47 3.70
CA CYS A 99 11.74 13.72 4.04
C CYS A 99 12.67 13.35 2.88
N LYS A 100 12.35 12.27 2.18
CA LYS A 100 13.12 11.79 1.02
C LYS A 100 12.25 10.85 0.18
N GLY A 101 12.29 10.98 -1.13
CA GLY A 101 11.75 9.96 -2.02
C GLY A 101 11.51 10.46 -3.44
N PRO A 102 11.17 9.55 -4.38
CA PRO A 102 11.12 8.10 -4.16
C PRO A 102 12.51 7.53 -3.88
N ILE A 103 12.65 6.60 -2.93
CA ILE A 103 13.98 6.09 -2.54
C ILE A 103 14.43 4.89 -3.37
N THR A 104 13.48 4.12 -3.90
CA THR A 104 13.72 2.96 -4.76
C THR A 104 12.42 2.54 -5.44
N VAL A 105 12.44 1.41 -6.15
CA VAL A 105 11.27 0.70 -6.67
C VAL A 105 11.39 -0.76 -6.25
N ARG A 106 10.29 -1.40 -5.85
CA ARG A 106 10.25 -2.83 -5.50
C ARG A 106 9.11 -3.57 -6.17
N ASP A 107 9.38 -4.82 -6.48
CA ASP A 107 8.41 -5.78 -6.98
C ASP A 107 7.83 -6.56 -5.78
N VAL A 108 6.71 -6.09 -5.25
CA VAL A 108 5.99 -6.77 -4.16
C VAL A 108 5.07 -7.82 -4.77
N ILE A 109 5.56 -9.06 -4.82
CA ILE A 109 4.87 -10.19 -5.41
C ILE A 109 4.53 -11.21 -4.33
N ARG A 110 3.23 -11.40 -4.06
CA ARG A 110 2.72 -12.43 -3.14
C ARG A 110 2.80 -13.83 -3.76
N GLY A 111 2.67 -13.91 -5.08
CA GLY A 111 2.38 -15.15 -5.79
C GLY A 111 0.89 -15.47 -5.83
N GLU A 112 0.57 -16.62 -6.44
CA GLU A 112 -0.80 -17.10 -6.61
C GLU A 112 -1.43 -17.51 -5.27
N ASN A 113 -2.65 -17.03 -5.02
CA ASN A 113 -3.46 -17.44 -3.87
C ASN A 113 -4.71 -18.18 -4.37
N TYR A 114 -4.65 -19.51 -4.42
CA TYR A 114 -5.74 -20.36 -4.93
C TYR A 114 -7.01 -20.38 -4.07
N SER A 115 -7.03 -19.70 -2.91
CA SER A 115 -8.26 -19.48 -2.15
C SER A 115 -9.14 -18.34 -2.71
N LEU A 116 -8.58 -17.50 -3.59
CA LEU A 116 -9.29 -16.42 -4.25
C LEU A 116 -9.99 -16.89 -5.53
N VAL A 117 -11.06 -16.21 -5.93
CA VAL A 117 -11.76 -16.44 -7.21
C VAL A 117 -10.79 -16.32 -8.39
N TYR A 118 -9.84 -15.38 -8.32
CA TYR A 118 -8.74 -15.25 -9.26
C TYR A 118 -7.42 -15.27 -8.49
N PRO A 119 -6.55 -16.28 -8.67
CA PRO A 119 -5.34 -16.45 -7.84
C PRO A 119 -4.38 -15.26 -7.84
N ASN A 120 -4.34 -14.52 -8.96
CA ASN A 120 -3.47 -13.35 -9.15
C ASN A 120 -4.03 -12.06 -8.54
N MET A 121 -5.30 -12.04 -8.12
CA MET A 121 -5.96 -10.84 -7.62
C MET A 121 -5.16 -10.23 -6.48
N ARG A 122 -4.81 -8.94 -6.64
CA ARG A 122 -3.95 -8.16 -5.73
C ARG A 122 -2.56 -8.75 -5.46
N GLY A 123 -2.11 -9.71 -6.26
CA GLY A 123 -0.89 -10.47 -6.01
C GLY A 123 0.41 -9.80 -6.41
N HIS A 124 0.37 -8.70 -7.17
CA HIS A 124 1.56 -8.02 -7.69
C HIS A 124 1.40 -6.49 -7.61
N ASN A 125 2.28 -5.85 -6.85
CA ASN A 125 2.40 -4.39 -6.80
C ASN A 125 3.81 -3.95 -7.18
N VAL A 126 3.91 -2.87 -7.95
CA VAL A 126 5.16 -2.12 -8.16
C VAL A 126 5.13 -0.97 -7.18
N THR A 127 5.95 -1.07 -6.12
CA THR A 127 5.88 -0.16 -4.98
C THR A 127 6.98 0.89 -5.02
N ILE A 128 6.63 2.11 -4.64
CA ILE A 128 7.49 3.29 -4.70
C ILE A 128 7.54 3.90 -3.28
N PRO A 129 8.51 3.48 -2.45
CA PRO A 129 8.61 3.94 -1.07
C PRO A 129 9.09 5.40 -0.94
N TYR A 130 8.55 6.09 0.05
CA TYR A 130 8.94 7.43 0.49
C TYR A 130 9.25 7.42 1.99
N ILE A 131 10.34 8.09 2.38
CA ILE A 131 10.67 8.35 3.78
C ILE A 131 9.92 9.58 4.25
N CYS A 132 9.16 9.41 5.32
CA CYS A 132 8.24 10.41 5.82
C CYS A 132 8.38 10.60 7.34
N LYS A 133 7.89 11.74 7.81
CA LYS A 133 7.63 12.02 9.23
C LYS A 133 6.23 12.56 9.39
N MET A 134 5.59 12.28 10.52
CA MET A 134 4.30 12.89 10.85
C MET A 134 4.43 14.41 10.86
N LYS A 135 3.43 15.13 10.33
CA LYS A 135 3.37 16.59 10.48
C LYS A 135 3.20 16.99 11.94
N ASP A 136 2.40 16.23 12.69
CA ASP A 136 2.15 16.45 14.11
C ASP A 136 2.13 15.10 14.86
N GLU A 137 3.30 14.69 15.34
CA GLU A 137 3.49 13.40 16.02
C GLU A 137 2.71 13.31 17.35
N GLU A 138 2.59 14.41 18.09
CA GLU A 138 1.86 14.45 19.36
C GLU A 138 0.36 14.29 19.12
N LYS A 139 -0.19 15.07 18.19
CA LYS A 139 -1.59 14.91 17.78
C LYS A 139 -1.86 13.53 17.20
N PHE A 140 -0.94 12.98 16.41
CA PHE A 140 -1.07 11.60 15.89
C PHE A 140 -1.20 10.60 17.03
N PHE A 141 -0.32 10.70 18.02
CA PHE A 141 -0.34 9.81 19.18
C PHE A 141 -1.67 9.88 19.93
N ASP A 142 -2.12 11.09 20.26
CA ASP A 142 -3.32 11.30 21.07
C ASP A 142 -4.63 10.97 20.35
N SER A 143 -4.74 11.33 19.08
CA SER A 143 -5.99 11.20 18.32
C SER A 143 -6.16 9.87 17.63
N VAL A 144 -5.07 9.23 17.19
CA VAL A 144 -5.09 8.03 16.34
C VAL A 144 -4.41 6.86 17.02
N LEU A 145 -3.12 6.96 17.34
CA LEU A 145 -2.34 5.80 17.76
C LEU A 145 -2.84 5.19 19.07
N ARG A 146 -3.17 6.02 20.06
CA ARG A 146 -3.72 5.55 21.35
C ARG A 146 -5.03 4.78 21.22
N LYS A 147 -5.80 5.02 20.16
CA LYS A 147 -7.14 4.45 19.95
C LYS A 147 -7.15 3.34 18.90
N ASN A 148 -6.08 3.21 18.12
CA ASN A 148 -5.99 2.27 17.01
C ASN A 148 -4.96 1.18 17.33
N HIS A 149 -5.44 0.04 17.82
CA HIS A 149 -4.60 -1.12 18.11
C HIS A 149 -3.91 -1.72 16.88
N ASN A 150 -4.36 -1.36 15.68
CA ASN A 150 -3.76 -1.80 14.43
C ASN A 150 -2.64 -0.87 13.95
N LEU A 151 -2.21 0.13 14.72
CA LEU A 151 -1.07 0.98 14.38
C LEU A 151 -0.05 0.97 15.52
N ARG A 152 1.24 0.79 15.20
CA ARG A 152 2.28 0.74 16.22
C ARG A 152 3.65 1.16 15.69
N TRP A 153 4.44 1.79 16.56
CA TRP A 153 5.85 2.10 16.34
C TRP A 153 6.74 0.90 16.68
N PHE A 154 7.71 0.62 15.82
CA PHE A 154 8.64 -0.49 15.95
C PHE A 154 10.10 -0.02 15.85
N SER A 155 10.89 -0.29 16.89
CA SER A 155 12.34 -0.12 16.87
C SER A 155 13.07 -1.27 16.18
N GLU A 156 12.40 -2.41 15.99
CA GLU A 156 12.88 -3.59 15.28
C GLU A 156 11.71 -4.21 14.49
N ILE A 157 11.97 -4.73 13.29
CA ILE A 157 10.94 -5.37 12.47
C ILE A 157 10.35 -6.57 13.21
N PRO A 158 9.03 -6.62 13.40
CA PRO A 158 8.41 -7.69 14.17
C PRO A 158 8.38 -9.00 13.36
N LYS A 159 8.38 -10.15 14.05
CA LYS A 159 8.43 -11.48 13.42
C LYS A 159 7.22 -11.79 12.53
N ASP A 160 6.10 -11.16 12.84
CA ASP A 160 4.80 -11.25 12.17
C ASP A 160 4.60 -10.13 11.14
N ILE A 161 5.69 -9.56 10.58
CA ILE A 161 5.60 -8.76 9.36
C ILE A 161 5.16 -9.64 8.18
N LEU A 162 4.28 -9.13 7.32
CA LEU A 162 3.89 -9.83 6.10
C LEU A 162 5.12 -10.11 5.24
N SER A 163 5.29 -11.36 4.81
CA SER A 163 6.48 -11.84 4.10
C SER A 163 6.80 -11.07 2.82
N VAL A 164 5.78 -10.48 2.18
CA VAL A 164 5.93 -9.65 0.99
C VAL A 164 6.76 -8.38 1.23
N HIS A 165 6.95 -7.97 2.49
CA HIS A 165 7.79 -6.84 2.87
C HIS A 165 9.27 -7.19 2.99
N HIS A 166 9.67 -8.46 2.85
CA HIS A 166 11.09 -8.84 2.82
C HIS A 166 11.86 -8.27 1.61
N VAL A 167 11.14 -7.74 0.60
CA VAL A 167 11.74 -6.93 -0.46
C VAL A 167 12.42 -5.65 0.08
N TYR A 168 12.15 -5.27 1.32
CA TYR A 168 12.71 -4.12 2.00
C TYR A 168 13.76 -4.47 3.07
N ASP A 169 14.20 -5.72 3.17
CA ASP A 169 15.20 -6.13 4.16
C ASP A 169 16.49 -5.29 4.08
N ASP A 170 16.88 -4.84 2.88
CA ASP A 170 18.03 -3.95 2.70
C ASP A 170 17.80 -2.56 3.31
N LEU A 171 16.60 -2.00 3.14
CA LEU A 171 16.19 -0.75 3.78
C LEU A 171 16.06 -0.92 5.30
N PHE A 172 15.44 -2.00 5.76
CA PHE A 172 15.29 -2.28 7.20
C PHE A 172 16.66 -2.36 7.89
N LYS A 173 17.64 -3.02 7.27
CA LYS A 173 19.03 -3.03 7.75
C LYS A 173 19.66 -1.63 7.70
N ALA A 174 19.49 -0.89 6.61
CA ALA A 174 20.05 0.45 6.47
C ALA A 174 19.52 1.44 7.52
N PHE A 175 18.28 1.27 7.98
CA PHE A 175 17.68 2.08 9.05
C PHE A 175 17.88 1.50 10.46
N GLY A 176 18.60 0.39 10.61
CA GLY A 176 18.86 -0.25 11.90
C GLY A 176 17.66 -0.97 12.52
N LEU A 177 16.63 -1.29 11.72
CA LEU A 177 15.41 -1.99 12.14
C LEU A 177 15.56 -3.52 12.11
N MET A 178 16.62 -4.05 11.50
CA MET A 178 16.99 -5.45 11.52
C MET A 178 18.44 -5.59 11.94
N LYS A 179 18.72 -6.51 12.86
CA LYS A 179 20.10 -6.88 13.19
C LYS A 179 20.65 -7.78 12.09
N GLY A 180 21.92 -7.57 11.75
CA GLY A 180 22.65 -8.35 10.74
C GLY A 180 22.90 -9.79 11.14
#